data_AF-A0A8T0E337-F1
#
_entry.id   AF-A0A8T0E337-F1
#
_cell.length_a   1.000
_cell.length_b   1.000
_cell.length_c   1.000
_cell.angle_alpha   90.00
_cell.angle_beta   90.00
_cell.angle_gamma   90.00
#
_symmetry.space_group_name_H-M   'P 1'
#
loop_
_entity.id
_entity.type
_entity.pdbx_description
1 polymer ?
#
loop_
_entity_poly.entity_id
_entity_poly.type
_entity_poly.pdbx_seq_one_letter_code
_entity_poly.pdbx_strand_id
1 'polypeptide(L)'
;MEKQQYILNLSLEQITLRKVAIILWSQADILKLIKSFHWRSLISDDTIRVWQNSIESKVKAKASVILLPDTVKEELMDVIKPIGPEILKWKNYHQLLTSDPYLTSNVLHQLCWTSVGTVDYKKTAEILIRQQRMDIMSSYKLACMYCLDDSIETIWEKLSETNKRLFYDEETPLRIRQPELIIFWTYFIKGEIAKLDVFINGNRNERERERTLYQYAFEHAALSGNKVATEYFYQKLTSEEREVSLLETAESIVNKRCSSVLNVLYDFPKENFCSVLCYLLSKMSEEEQIQVFKSNPYGTLYCFIDWPWQDLLIKVAGLLWTFLRDNDYDLIIWILARNRTMTGYNYPKLLAELFLQAPSHCRNYIIGRYQFWFPGLIYTNNTEIIKLILRNVDDKDREGFVLCKTGYHLCWKLIEEEKWSLLELFVSECRLSSKATTILKNNFMRYISRYYRENQLKLRKRKWERFFQLIDKAKVKDGNEGNVEEAEKEEGSIRNRPKRKCKRKNY
;
A
#
# COMPACT_ATOMS: atom_id res chain seq x y z
N MET A 1 29.88 -3.28 -3.98
CA MET A 1 28.55 -3.91 -4.18
C MET A 1 27.50 -3.10 -3.43
N GLU A 2 26.31 -2.97 -4.03
CA GLU A 2 25.53 -1.74 -4.10
C GLU A 2 24.74 -1.37 -2.83
N LYS A 3 25.26 -0.43 -2.02
CA LYS A 3 24.54 0.20 -0.89
C LYS A 3 23.28 1.00 -1.29
N GLN A 4 22.84 0.96 -2.55
CA GLN A 4 21.72 1.75 -3.10
C GLN A 4 20.44 0.93 -3.33
N GLN A 5 20.36 -0.30 -2.81
CA GLN A 5 19.28 -1.22 -3.19
C GLN A 5 17.85 -0.74 -2.86
N TYR A 6 17.69 0.09 -1.83
CA TYR A 6 16.39 0.54 -1.29
C TYR A 6 16.14 2.05 -1.46
N ILE A 7 16.66 2.62 -2.56
CA ILE A 7 16.37 4.00 -2.97
C ILE A 7 15.39 3.97 -4.15
N LEU A 8 14.38 4.83 -4.12
CA LEU A 8 13.47 5.01 -5.26
C LEU A 8 14.20 5.70 -6.41
N ASN A 9 14.45 4.94 -7.47
CA ASN A 9 15.06 5.44 -8.70
C ASN A 9 13.95 5.82 -9.69
N LEU A 10 13.53 7.08 -9.63
CA LEU A 10 12.51 7.60 -10.54
C LEU A 10 13.14 8.16 -11.81
N SER A 11 12.47 7.96 -12.94
CA SER A 11 12.86 8.62 -14.19
C SER A 11 12.61 10.13 -14.11
N LEU A 12 13.30 10.90 -14.95
CA LEU A 12 13.06 12.35 -15.06
C LEU A 12 11.61 12.67 -15.45
N GLU A 13 11.00 11.82 -16.27
CA GLU A 13 9.59 11.90 -16.64
C GLU A 13 8.68 11.75 -15.42
N GLN A 14 8.87 10.70 -14.62
CA GLN A 14 8.11 10.48 -13.39
C GLN A 14 8.27 11.63 -12.39
N ILE A 15 9.50 12.14 -12.20
CA ILE A 15 9.75 13.31 -11.34
C ILE A 15 9.00 14.53 -11.87
N THR A 16 8.99 14.73 -13.19
CA THR A 16 8.31 15.87 -13.83
C THR A 16 6.80 15.77 -13.67
N LEU A 17 6.20 14.60 -13.92
CA LEU A 17 4.78 14.35 -13.72
C LEU A 17 4.35 14.60 -12.27
N ARG A 18 5.14 14.12 -11.30
CA ARG A 18 4.90 14.37 -9.87
C ARG A 18 4.95 15.85 -9.54
N LYS A 19 5.93 16.59 -10.08
CA LYS A 19 6.01 18.05 -9.91
C LYS A 19 4.79 18.77 -10.49
N VAL A 20 4.34 18.41 -11.69
CA VAL A 20 3.13 18.99 -12.30
C VAL A 20 1.90 18.71 -11.43
N ALA A 21 1.73 17.48 -10.97
CA ALA A 21 0.63 17.11 -10.08
C ALA A 21 0.68 17.87 -8.74
N ILE A 22 1.86 18.04 -8.12
CA ILE A 22 2.06 18.87 -6.92
C ILE A 22 1.59 20.30 -7.17
N ILE A 23 1.97 20.91 -8.31
CA ILE A 23 1.57 22.28 -8.66
C ILE A 23 0.05 22.39 -8.76
N LEU A 24 -0.62 21.41 -9.39
CA LEU A 24 -2.08 21.38 -9.50
C LEU A 24 -2.75 21.27 -8.14
N TRP A 25 -2.24 20.43 -7.25
CA TRP A 25 -2.74 20.28 -5.88
C TRP A 25 -2.48 21.52 -5.00
N SER A 26 -1.43 22.28 -5.31
CA SER A 26 -1.02 23.47 -4.55
C SER A 26 -1.73 24.76 -4.98
N GLN A 27 -2.66 24.70 -5.94
CA GLN A 27 -3.43 25.86 -6.36
C GLN A 27 -4.35 26.37 -5.24
N ALA A 28 -4.47 27.69 -5.09
CA ALA A 28 -5.17 28.32 -3.97
C ALA A 28 -6.64 27.90 -3.84
N ASP A 29 -7.35 27.72 -4.96
CA ASP A 29 -8.73 27.25 -4.98
C ASP A 29 -8.86 25.80 -4.53
N ILE A 30 -7.92 24.93 -4.90
CA ILE A 30 -7.85 23.54 -4.44
C ILE A 30 -7.52 23.48 -2.94
N LEU A 31 -6.49 24.20 -2.50
CA LEU A 31 -6.11 24.27 -1.09
C LEU A 31 -7.25 24.81 -0.21
N LYS A 32 -8.05 25.77 -0.70
CA LYS A 32 -9.24 26.26 0.00
C LYS A 32 -10.28 25.15 0.22
N LEU A 33 -10.47 24.26 -0.75
CA LEU A 33 -11.37 23.11 -0.61
C LEU A 33 -10.82 22.11 0.41
N ILE A 34 -9.53 21.76 0.33
CA ILE A 34 -8.85 20.86 1.28
C ILE A 34 -8.92 21.40 2.72
N LYS A 35 -8.75 22.71 2.88
CA LYS A 35 -8.90 23.39 4.17
C LYS A 35 -10.29 23.13 4.77
N SER A 36 -11.35 23.34 3.98
CA SER A 36 -12.74 23.10 4.40
C SER A 36 -13.13 21.63 4.53
N PHE A 37 -12.32 20.71 3.98
CA PHE A 37 -12.60 19.28 4.04
C PHE A 37 -12.40 18.77 5.48
N HIS A 38 -13.51 18.35 6.09
CA HIS A 38 -13.50 17.79 7.44
C HIS A 38 -13.43 16.26 7.37
N TRP A 39 -12.32 15.73 7.89
CA TRP A 39 -12.02 14.31 7.83
C TRP A 39 -12.54 13.61 9.10
N ARG A 40 -13.70 12.94 9.01
CA ARG A 40 -14.36 12.32 10.18
C ARG A 40 -13.76 10.97 10.61
N SER A 41 -13.10 10.24 9.72
CA SER A 41 -12.47 8.94 10.03
C SER A 41 -11.51 8.52 8.93
N LEU A 42 -10.34 7.97 9.30
CA LEU A 42 -9.26 7.54 8.40
C LEU A 42 -9.65 6.46 7.36
N ILE A 43 -10.85 5.86 7.42
CA ILE A 43 -11.11 4.61 6.69
C ILE A 43 -12.59 4.41 6.28
N SER A 44 -13.42 5.46 6.12
CA SER A 44 -14.75 5.24 5.53
C SER A 44 -14.75 5.40 4.01
N ASP A 45 -15.28 4.41 3.30
CA ASP A 45 -15.47 4.44 1.84
C ASP A 45 -16.22 5.71 1.39
N ASP A 46 -17.12 6.23 2.23
CA ASP A 46 -17.85 7.47 1.97
C ASP A 46 -16.94 8.70 1.97
N THR A 47 -16.01 8.81 2.92
CA THR A 47 -15.09 9.97 2.98
C THR A 47 -14.17 9.96 1.76
N ILE A 48 -13.72 8.79 1.33
CA ILE A 48 -12.93 8.60 0.09
C ILE A 48 -13.73 9.07 -1.13
N ARG A 49 -14.98 8.63 -1.24
CA ARG A 49 -15.86 9.04 -2.35
C ARG A 49 -16.11 10.55 -2.36
N VAL A 50 -16.33 11.15 -1.19
CA VAL A 50 -16.53 12.61 -1.10
C VAL A 50 -15.26 13.33 -1.53
N TRP A 51 -14.08 12.91 -1.07
CA TRP A 51 -12.79 13.47 -1.51
C TRP A 51 -12.62 13.39 -3.03
N GLN A 52 -12.82 12.20 -3.59
CA GLN A 52 -12.69 11.93 -5.02
C GLN A 52 -13.63 12.80 -5.85
N ASN A 53 -14.91 12.87 -5.44
CA ASN A 53 -15.95 13.57 -6.19
C ASN A 53 -15.85 15.10 -6.06
N SER A 54 -15.32 15.63 -4.95
CA SER A 54 -15.34 17.06 -4.68
C SER A 54 -14.02 17.78 -4.97
N ILE A 55 -12.88 17.17 -4.64
CA ILE A 55 -11.57 17.81 -4.71
C ILE A 55 -10.73 17.18 -5.81
N GLU A 56 -10.56 15.85 -5.80
CA GLU A 56 -9.74 15.16 -6.81
C GLU A 56 -10.28 15.38 -8.22
N SER A 57 -11.60 15.32 -8.41
CA SER A 57 -12.26 15.58 -9.70
C SER A 57 -11.93 16.95 -10.27
N LYS A 58 -11.78 17.99 -9.43
CA LYS A 58 -11.42 19.34 -9.86
C LYS A 58 -9.95 19.43 -10.27
N VAL A 59 -9.07 18.74 -9.55
CA VAL A 59 -7.65 18.64 -9.92
C VAL A 59 -7.51 17.92 -11.26
N LYS A 60 -8.24 16.81 -11.45
CA LYS A 60 -8.30 16.07 -12.73
C LYS A 60 -8.89 16.90 -13.87
N ALA A 61 -9.91 17.71 -13.61
CA ALA A 61 -10.47 18.61 -14.61
C ALA A 61 -9.44 19.65 -15.06
N LYS A 62 -8.68 20.24 -14.14
CA LYS A 62 -7.58 21.17 -14.46
C LYS A 62 -6.45 20.48 -15.23
N ALA A 63 -6.06 19.28 -14.81
CA ALA A 63 -5.08 18.48 -15.53
C ALA A 63 -5.53 18.17 -16.96
N SER A 64 -6.84 17.97 -17.16
CA SER A 64 -7.41 17.65 -18.47
C SER A 64 -7.31 18.79 -19.49
N VAL A 65 -7.17 20.03 -19.03
CA VAL A 65 -7.00 21.23 -19.86
C VAL A 65 -5.55 21.42 -20.31
N ILE A 66 -4.59 20.77 -19.66
CA ILE A 66 -3.18 20.84 -20.06
C ILE A 66 -3.03 20.12 -21.40
N LEU A 67 -2.40 20.80 -22.37
CA LEU A 67 -2.10 20.27 -23.69
C LEU A 67 -0.92 19.29 -23.59
N LEU A 68 -1.22 18.02 -23.31
CA LEU A 68 -0.25 16.92 -23.26
C LEU A 68 -0.69 15.81 -24.23
N PRO A 69 0.25 15.00 -24.76
CA PRO A 69 -0.08 13.76 -25.43
C PRO A 69 -0.93 12.85 -24.53
N ASP A 70 -1.83 12.06 -25.13
CA ASP A 70 -2.79 11.24 -24.38
C ASP A 70 -2.12 10.27 -23.40
N THR A 71 -1.01 9.65 -23.81
CA THR A 71 -0.24 8.73 -22.94
C THR A 71 0.30 9.42 -21.69
N VAL A 72 0.94 10.59 -21.87
CA VAL A 72 1.48 11.39 -20.75
C VAL A 72 0.36 11.92 -19.87
N LYS A 73 -0.80 12.23 -20.47
CA LYS A 73 -1.99 12.67 -19.75
C LYS A 73 -2.56 11.57 -18.87
N GLU A 74 -2.64 10.34 -19.36
CA GLU A 74 -3.05 9.17 -18.58
C GLU A 74 -2.11 8.94 -17.40
N GLU A 75 -0.79 8.98 -17.62
CA GLU A 75 0.20 8.85 -16.55
C GLU A 75 0.09 9.98 -15.51
N LEU A 76 -0.16 11.22 -15.95
CA LEU A 76 -0.40 12.34 -15.05
C LEU A 76 -1.64 12.10 -14.16
N MET A 77 -2.72 11.52 -14.71
CA MET A 77 -3.92 11.21 -13.93
C MET A 77 -3.65 10.16 -12.84
N ASP A 78 -2.82 9.16 -13.15
CA ASP A 78 -2.39 8.15 -12.20
C ASP A 78 -1.52 8.74 -11.08
N VAL A 79 -0.65 9.71 -11.39
CA VAL A 79 0.21 10.39 -10.42
C VAL A 79 -0.54 11.42 -9.57
N ILE A 80 -1.58 12.07 -10.10
CA ILE A 80 -2.40 13.03 -9.33
C ILE A 80 -3.06 12.37 -8.13
N LYS A 81 -3.54 11.14 -8.31
CA LYS A 81 -4.37 10.43 -7.34
C LYS A 81 -3.66 10.21 -5.98
N PRO A 82 -2.39 9.76 -5.90
CA PRO A 82 -1.69 9.60 -4.62
C PRO A 82 -1.20 10.89 -3.95
N ILE A 83 -1.00 11.99 -4.67
CA ILE A 83 -0.41 13.23 -4.11
C ILE A 83 -1.38 13.97 -3.18
N GLY A 84 -2.66 14.07 -3.53
CA GLY A 84 -3.66 14.74 -2.70
C GLY A 84 -3.76 14.17 -1.27
N PRO A 85 -3.87 12.85 -1.11
CA PRO A 85 -3.83 12.17 0.18
C PRO A 85 -2.62 12.50 1.06
N GLU A 86 -1.44 12.79 0.49
CA GLU A 86 -0.25 13.19 1.28
C GLU A 86 -0.48 14.51 2.03
N ILE A 87 -1.23 15.45 1.43
CA ILE A 87 -1.63 16.71 2.09
C ILE A 87 -2.51 16.40 3.30
N LEU A 88 -3.47 15.49 3.14
CA LEU A 88 -4.38 15.09 4.21
C LEU A 88 -3.68 14.35 5.34
N LYS A 89 -2.74 13.44 5.01
CA LYS A 89 -1.93 12.72 5.99
C LYS A 89 -1.16 13.70 6.86
N TRP A 90 -0.46 14.65 6.23
CA TRP A 90 0.27 15.69 6.95
C TRP A 90 -0.68 16.54 7.79
N LYS A 91 -1.81 16.99 7.21
CA LYS A 91 -2.85 17.80 7.87
C LYS A 91 -3.35 17.12 9.15
N ASN A 92 -3.83 15.89 9.02
CA ASN A 92 -4.48 15.16 10.10
C ASN A 92 -3.50 14.78 11.20
N TYR A 93 -2.30 14.31 10.83
CA TYR A 93 -1.25 13.96 11.79
C TYR A 93 -0.87 15.17 12.65
N HIS A 94 -0.62 16.32 12.03
CA HIS A 94 -0.18 17.50 12.77
C HIS A 94 -1.29 18.16 13.58
N GLN A 95 -2.55 18.13 13.12
CA GLN A 95 -3.68 18.58 13.95
C GLN A 95 -3.80 17.77 15.23
N LEU A 96 -3.60 16.45 15.13
CA LEU A 96 -3.65 15.57 16.29
C LEU A 96 -2.47 15.80 17.23
N LEU A 97 -1.26 15.94 16.68
CA LEU A 97 -0.03 16.20 17.44
C LEU A 97 -0.13 17.52 18.23
N THR A 98 -0.56 18.59 17.58
CA THR A 98 -0.56 19.93 18.20
C THR A 98 -1.82 20.22 19.00
N SER A 99 -2.90 19.49 18.76
CA SER A 99 -4.26 19.82 19.23
C SER A 99 -4.75 21.18 18.74
N ASP A 100 -4.13 21.73 17.69
CA ASP A 100 -4.52 23.01 17.10
C ASP A 100 -5.35 22.75 15.81
N PRO A 101 -6.68 22.98 15.85
CA PRO A 101 -7.53 22.81 14.68
C PRO A 101 -7.22 23.82 13.56
N TYR A 102 -6.64 24.97 13.89
CA TYR A 102 -6.34 26.07 12.98
C TYR A 102 -4.96 25.98 12.33
N LEU A 103 -4.04 25.19 12.91
CA LEU A 103 -2.69 24.97 12.38
C LEU A 103 -2.73 24.71 10.87
N THR A 104 -3.61 23.83 10.44
CA THR A 104 -3.66 23.41 9.04
C THR A 104 -4.24 24.46 8.11
N SER A 105 -5.03 25.39 8.63
CA SER A 105 -5.69 26.39 7.81
C SER A 105 -4.73 27.41 7.17
N ASN A 106 -3.52 27.56 7.73
CA ASN A 106 -2.57 28.62 7.35
C ASN A 106 -1.23 28.07 6.84
N VAL A 107 -1.08 26.76 6.72
CA VAL A 107 0.22 26.11 6.44
C VAL A 107 0.22 25.25 5.17
N LEU A 108 -0.94 24.91 4.59
CA LEU A 108 -0.98 24.04 3.41
C LEU A 108 -0.23 24.61 2.19
N HIS A 109 -0.18 25.93 2.04
CA HIS A 109 0.57 26.57 0.96
C HIS A 109 2.09 26.57 1.18
N GLN A 110 2.56 26.09 2.33
CA GLN A 110 3.98 26.04 2.71
C GLN A 110 4.52 24.61 2.76
N LEU A 111 3.70 23.62 2.41
CA LEU A 111 4.14 22.23 2.35
C LEU A 111 5.33 22.13 1.40
N CYS A 112 6.43 21.62 1.93
CA CYS A 112 7.58 21.25 1.13
C CYS A 112 7.35 19.86 0.56
N TRP A 113 7.75 19.65 -0.69
CA TRP A 113 7.55 18.38 -1.39
C TRP A 113 8.88 17.74 -1.74
N THR A 114 8.95 16.42 -1.59
CA THR A 114 10.05 15.61 -2.07
C THR A 114 9.94 15.38 -3.57
N SER A 115 11.04 14.98 -4.23
CA SER A 115 11.03 14.58 -5.64
C SER A 115 10.16 13.36 -5.92
N VAL A 116 9.89 12.54 -4.90
CA VAL A 116 9.04 11.35 -5.00
C VAL A 116 7.55 11.66 -4.80
N GLY A 117 7.16 12.94 -4.65
CA GLY A 117 5.75 13.31 -4.56
C GLY A 117 5.11 13.03 -3.20
N THR A 118 5.91 13.09 -2.13
CA THR A 118 5.43 13.09 -0.73
C THR A 118 5.77 14.42 -0.07
N VAL A 119 5.09 14.74 1.04
CA VAL A 119 5.44 15.94 1.82
C VAL A 119 6.77 15.69 2.54
N ASP A 120 7.66 16.68 2.55
CA ASP A 120 8.85 16.70 3.39
C ASP A 120 8.47 17.28 4.76
N TYR A 121 8.25 16.39 5.72
CA TYR A 121 7.71 16.75 7.04
C TYR A 121 8.69 17.63 7.82
N LYS A 122 9.99 17.29 7.79
CA LYS A 122 11.05 18.06 8.46
C LYS A 122 11.19 19.44 7.85
N LYS A 123 11.35 19.53 6.52
CA LYS A 123 11.53 20.82 5.84
C LYS A 123 10.33 21.74 6.03
N THR A 124 9.13 21.17 6.00
CA THR A 124 7.90 21.91 6.30
C THR A 124 7.93 22.44 7.74
N ALA A 125 8.24 21.60 8.73
CA ALA A 125 8.31 22.03 10.13
C ALA A 125 9.36 23.13 10.36
N GLU A 126 10.55 23.02 9.76
CA GLU A 126 11.59 24.05 9.82
C GLU A 126 11.09 25.42 9.32
N ILE A 127 10.39 25.43 8.18
CA ILE A 127 9.84 26.68 7.62
C ILE A 127 8.78 27.26 8.55
N LEU A 128 7.89 26.43 9.08
CA LEU A 128 6.80 26.88 9.95
C LEU A 128 7.31 27.48 11.26
N ILE A 129 8.30 26.83 11.88
CA ILE A 129 8.96 27.32 13.11
C ILE A 129 9.68 28.63 12.82
N ARG A 130 10.49 28.69 11.75
CA ARG A 130 11.27 29.88 11.39
C ARG A 130 10.39 31.09 11.11
N GLN A 131 9.23 30.89 10.49
CA GLN A 131 8.29 31.97 10.18
C GLN A 131 7.38 32.36 11.35
N GLN A 132 7.50 31.70 12.51
CA GLN A 132 6.67 31.93 13.70
C GLN A 132 5.16 31.88 13.37
N ARG A 133 4.75 30.99 12.46
CA ARG A 133 3.35 30.87 12.00
C ARG A 133 2.49 29.96 12.86
N MET A 134 3.04 29.50 13.98
CA MET A 134 2.42 28.56 14.90
C MET A 134 2.58 29.08 16.32
N ASP A 135 1.72 28.65 17.22
CA ASP A 135 1.93 28.92 18.64
C ASP A 135 3.24 28.25 19.13
N ILE A 136 3.76 28.79 20.23
CA ILE A 136 5.06 28.37 20.77
C ILE A 136 5.05 26.90 21.22
N MET A 137 3.91 26.36 21.68
CA MET A 137 3.82 24.96 22.13
C MET A 137 3.80 24.01 20.93
N SER A 138 3.04 24.33 19.88
CA SER A 138 3.07 23.59 18.62
C SER A 138 4.47 23.59 18.01
N SER A 139 5.14 24.75 18.04
CA SER A 139 6.52 24.89 17.56
C SER A 139 7.48 23.98 18.35
N TYR A 140 7.33 23.92 19.67
CA TYR A 140 8.13 23.03 20.53
C TYR A 140 7.90 21.56 20.17
N LYS A 141 6.64 21.13 20.06
CA LYS A 141 6.28 19.76 19.68
C LYS A 141 6.91 19.37 18.34
N LEU A 142 6.83 20.22 17.33
CA LEU A 142 7.42 19.95 16.02
C LEU A 142 8.95 19.92 16.07
N ALA A 143 9.57 20.84 16.81
CA ALA A 143 11.02 20.86 16.98
C ALA A 143 11.53 19.53 17.57
N CYS A 144 10.87 19.03 18.62
CA CYS A 144 11.18 17.75 19.23
C CYS A 144 10.94 16.58 18.28
N MET A 145 9.78 16.52 17.60
CA MET A 145 9.44 15.42 16.69
C MET A 145 10.38 15.35 15.49
N TYR A 146 10.96 16.45 15.03
CA TYR A 146 11.88 16.46 13.88
C TYR A 146 13.35 16.66 14.25
N CYS A 147 13.70 16.52 15.53
CA CYS A 147 15.06 16.65 16.06
C CYS A 147 15.74 17.95 15.56
N LEU A 148 15.08 19.08 15.78
CA LEU A 148 15.58 20.41 15.42
C LEU A 148 16.31 21.02 16.61
N ASP A 149 17.42 20.42 17.02
CA ASP A 149 18.17 20.70 18.26
C ASP A 149 18.29 22.20 18.58
N ASP A 150 18.80 23.00 17.65
CA ASP A 150 18.98 24.46 17.83
C ASP A 150 17.66 25.19 18.17
N SER A 151 16.56 24.71 17.62
CA SER A 151 15.22 25.26 17.86
C SER A 151 14.62 24.75 19.17
N ILE A 152 14.92 23.53 19.60
CA ILE A 152 14.35 22.92 20.80
C ILE A 152 14.70 23.76 22.03
N GLU A 153 15.98 24.03 22.26
CA GLU A 153 16.44 24.84 23.41
C GLU A 153 15.89 26.27 23.34
N THR A 154 16.00 26.90 22.16
CA THR A 154 15.54 28.27 21.94
C THR A 154 14.04 28.43 22.20
N ILE A 155 13.23 27.44 21.82
CA ILE A 155 11.78 27.46 22.04
C ILE A 155 11.46 27.15 23.50
N TRP A 156 12.15 26.18 24.11
CA TRP A 156 11.95 25.81 25.51
C TRP A 156 12.12 27.00 26.46
N GLU A 157 13.16 27.80 26.27
CA GLU A 157 13.41 28.99 27.10
C GLU A 157 12.33 30.07 26.92
N LYS A 158 11.65 30.09 25.78
CA LYS A 158 10.54 31.02 25.52
C LYS A 158 9.19 30.53 26.05
N LEU A 159 9.08 29.26 26.44
CA LEU A 159 7.85 28.74 27.03
C LEU A 159 7.63 29.35 28.41
N SER A 160 6.40 29.75 28.70
CA SER A 160 6.00 30.11 30.06
C SER A 160 6.05 28.88 30.97
N GLU A 161 6.23 29.08 32.27
CA GLU A 161 6.24 27.97 33.23
C GLU A 161 4.93 27.18 33.25
N THR A 162 3.79 27.84 33.02
CA THR A 162 2.51 27.16 32.85
C THR A 162 2.52 26.19 31.66
N ASN A 163 3.15 26.57 30.54
CA ASN A 163 3.24 25.73 29.36
C ASN A 163 4.28 24.61 29.55
N LYS A 164 5.40 24.87 30.23
CA LYS A 164 6.43 23.84 30.51
C LYS A 164 5.85 22.67 31.32
N ARG A 165 4.92 22.93 32.25
CA ARG A 165 4.19 21.88 33.01
C ARG A 165 3.36 20.92 32.15
N LEU A 166 3.08 21.24 30.89
CA LEU A 166 2.41 20.32 29.96
C LEU A 166 3.36 19.29 29.34
N PHE A 167 4.66 19.54 29.43
CA PHE A 167 5.74 18.74 28.84
C PHE A 167 6.67 18.13 29.88
N TYR A 168 6.58 18.56 31.13
CA TYR A 168 7.50 18.20 32.20
C TYR A 168 6.75 18.03 33.53
N ASP A 169 7.13 16.99 34.26
CA ASP A 169 6.67 16.67 35.61
C ASP A 169 7.89 16.43 36.50
N GLU A 170 7.95 17.10 37.65
CA GLU A 170 9.12 17.04 38.54
C GLU A 170 9.32 15.64 39.15
N GLU A 171 8.23 14.89 39.37
CA GLU A 171 8.29 13.59 40.02
C GLU A 171 8.60 12.48 39.03
N THR A 172 7.89 12.44 37.89
CA THR A 172 8.05 11.33 36.94
C THR A 172 7.63 11.65 35.50
N PRO A 173 8.43 11.23 34.50
CA PRO A 173 8.03 11.33 33.09
C PRO A 173 6.73 10.58 32.74
N LEU A 174 6.36 9.57 33.53
CA LEU A 174 5.19 8.70 33.28
C LEU A 174 3.84 9.43 33.34
N ARG A 175 3.77 10.60 33.98
CA ARG A 175 2.53 11.38 34.08
C ARG A 175 2.27 12.25 32.85
N ILE A 176 3.26 12.41 31.98
CA ILE A 176 3.20 13.31 30.83
C ILE A 176 2.50 12.61 29.66
N ARG A 177 1.42 13.21 29.16
CA ARG A 177 0.65 12.68 28.02
C ARG A 177 1.13 13.24 26.68
N GLN A 178 2.42 13.10 26.40
CA GLN A 178 3.05 13.56 25.17
C GLN A 178 3.71 12.40 24.41
N PRO A 179 4.00 12.55 23.11
CA PRO A 179 4.85 11.61 22.37
C PRO A 179 6.19 11.40 23.06
N GLU A 180 6.72 10.18 22.98
CA GLU A 180 7.94 9.74 23.67
C GLU A 180 9.15 10.60 23.30
N LEU A 181 9.24 11.05 22.05
CA LEU A 181 10.32 11.95 21.62
C LEU A 181 10.24 13.34 22.28
N ILE A 182 9.03 13.84 22.54
CA ILE A 182 8.87 15.12 23.26
C ILE A 182 9.28 14.96 24.72
N ILE A 183 8.93 13.83 25.35
CA ILE A 183 9.37 13.50 26.72
C ILE A 183 10.90 13.40 26.74
N PHE A 184 11.49 12.61 25.83
CA PHE A 184 12.94 12.46 25.69
C PHE A 184 13.65 13.81 25.64
N TRP A 185 13.27 14.67 24.69
CA TRP A 185 13.91 15.97 24.50
C TRP A 185 13.74 16.87 25.72
N THR A 186 12.57 16.87 26.36
CA THR A 186 12.30 17.74 27.51
C THR A 186 13.17 17.40 28.72
N TYR A 187 13.34 16.11 29.05
CA TYR A 187 14.23 15.72 30.15
C TYR A 187 15.71 15.82 29.77
N PHE A 188 16.04 15.58 28.49
CA PHE A 188 17.39 15.74 27.98
C PHE A 188 17.91 17.17 28.13
N ILE A 189 17.15 18.18 27.67
CA ILE A 189 17.54 19.60 27.80
C ILE A 189 17.52 20.10 29.25
N LYS A 190 16.76 19.47 30.14
CA LYS A 190 16.79 19.75 31.57
C LYS A 190 18.01 19.16 32.29
N GLY A 191 18.77 18.29 31.62
CA GLY A 191 19.89 17.56 32.22
C GLY A 191 19.46 16.45 33.18
N GLU A 192 18.20 16.05 33.18
CA GLU A 192 17.62 15.08 34.13
C GLU A 192 17.65 13.64 33.57
N ILE A 193 18.82 13.26 33.05
CA ILE A 193 19.04 11.98 32.37
C ILE A 193 18.69 10.78 33.26
N ALA A 194 18.97 10.85 34.56
CA ALA A 194 18.67 9.75 35.50
C ALA A 194 17.17 9.44 35.58
N LYS A 195 16.29 10.45 35.51
CA LYS A 195 14.84 10.22 35.50
C LYS A 195 14.39 9.56 34.19
N LEU A 196 15.01 9.97 33.08
CA LEU A 196 14.74 9.39 31.78
C LEU A 196 15.20 7.93 31.72
N ASP A 197 16.35 7.60 32.31
CA ASP A 197 16.84 6.22 32.42
C ASP A 197 15.91 5.34 33.25
N VAL A 198 15.44 5.82 34.41
CA VAL A 198 14.41 5.12 35.21
C VAL A 198 13.11 4.96 34.42
N PHE A 199 12.70 5.94 33.64
CA PHE A 199 11.51 5.82 32.78
C PHE A 199 11.68 4.76 31.69
N ILE A 200 12.85 4.70 31.04
CA ILE A 200 13.17 3.77 29.96
C ILE A 200 13.30 2.34 30.48
N ASN A 201 14.06 2.15 31.56
CA ASN A 201 14.47 0.85 32.06
C ASN A 201 13.62 0.35 33.25
N GLY A 202 12.84 1.22 33.90
CA GLY A 202 12.11 0.89 35.13
C GLY A 202 10.86 0.02 34.94
N ASN A 203 10.29 -0.04 33.74
CA ASN A 203 9.13 -0.89 33.42
C ASN A 203 9.50 -2.09 32.54
N ARG A 204 10.80 -2.40 32.39
CA ARG A 204 11.26 -3.50 31.54
C ARG A 204 10.88 -4.85 32.17
N ASN A 205 10.50 -5.81 31.34
CA ASN A 205 10.46 -7.20 31.77
C ASN A 205 11.89 -7.70 32.02
N GLU A 206 12.09 -8.65 32.94
CA GLU A 206 13.43 -9.25 33.21
C GLU A 206 14.10 -9.86 31.96
N ARG A 207 13.33 -10.12 30.91
CA ARG A 207 13.80 -10.66 29.63
C ARG A 207 14.21 -9.59 28.61
N GLU A 208 13.87 -8.33 28.86
CA GLU A 208 14.24 -7.23 27.98
C GLU A 208 15.63 -6.73 28.32
N ARG A 209 16.44 -6.48 27.27
CA ARG A 209 17.77 -5.92 27.44
C ARG A 209 17.70 -4.48 27.93
N GLU A 210 18.75 -4.08 28.64
CA GLU A 210 18.96 -2.68 28.98
C GLU A 210 19.14 -1.86 27.70
N ARG A 211 18.50 -0.70 27.65
CA ARG A 211 18.63 0.24 26.54
C ARG A 211 19.30 1.50 27.05
N THR A 212 20.28 1.99 26.30
CA THR A 212 20.75 3.35 26.51
C THR A 212 19.68 4.36 26.05
N LEU A 213 19.84 5.61 26.47
CA LEU A 213 18.95 6.70 26.09
C LEU A 213 18.76 6.82 24.57
N TYR A 214 19.87 6.75 23.83
CA TYR A 214 19.83 6.90 22.38
C TYR A 214 19.30 5.65 21.68
N GLN A 215 19.56 4.44 22.21
CA GLN A 215 18.93 3.21 21.70
C GLN A 215 17.41 3.29 21.85
N TYR A 216 16.93 3.70 23.02
CA TYR A 216 15.50 3.91 23.27
C TYR A 216 14.89 4.93 22.30
N ALA A 217 15.52 6.10 22.16
CA ALA A 217 15.03 7.14 21.26
C ALA A 217 15.02 6.71 19.79
N PHE A 218 16.06 5.98 19.35
CA PHE A 218 16.15 5.38 18.02
C PHE A 218 15.02 4.38 17.77
N GLU A 219 14.83 3.42 18.67
CA GLU A 219 13.82 2.36 18.57
C GLU A 219 12.40 2.97 18.55
N HIS A 220 12.10 3.91 19.46
CA HIS A 220 10.80 4.58 19.50
C HIS A 220 10.55 5.49 18.29
N ALA A 221 11.56 6.23 17.81
CA ALA A 221 11.45 6.99 16.58
C ALA A 221 11.10 6.07 15.40
N ALA A 222 11.77 4.93 15.31
CA ALA A 222 11.56 3.98 14.23
C ALA A 222 10.17 3.32 14.32
N LEU A 223 9.75 2.90 15.51
CA LEU A 223 8.44 2.31 15.76
C LEU A 223 7.28 3.30 15.64
N SER A 224 7.53 4.60 15.77
CA SER A 224 6.51 5.63 15.49
C SER A 224 6.41 5.97 14.00
N GLY A 225 7.25 5.39 13.13
CA GLY A 225 7.29 5.73 11.71
C GLY A 225 8.02 7.04 11.40
N ASN A 226 8.83 7.56 12.33
CA ASN A 226 9.53 8.82 12.21
C ASN A 226 10.94 8.66 11.62
N LYS A 227 11.04 8.58 10.28
CA LYS A 227 12.33 8.41 9.58
C LYS A 227 13.37 9.46 9.97
N VAL A 228 12.97 10.71 10.14
CA VAL A 228 13.89 11.81 10.43
C VAL A 228 14.55 11.62 11.80
N ALA A 229 13.75 11.33 12.82
CA ALA A 229 14.27 11.06 14.16
C ALA A 229 15.06 9.74 14.20
N THR A 230 14.63 8.71 13.46
CA THR A 230 15.39 7.45 13.34
C THR A 230 16.78 7.69 12.77
N GLU A 231 16.89 8.46 11.68
CA GLU A 231 18.17 8.84 11.07
C GLU A 231 19.05 9.63 12.04
N TYR A 232 18.46 10.60 12.73
CA TYR A 232 19.14 11.42 13.72
C TYR A 232 19.72 10.58 14.86
N PHE A 233 18.91 9.75 15.52
CA PHE A 233 19.36 8.97 16.66
C PHE A 233 20.30 7.82 16.26
N TYR A 234 20.13 7.23 15.07
CA TYR A 234 21.07 6.23 14.57
C TYR A 234 22.51 6.77 14.49
N GLN A 235 22.67 8.05 14.12
CA GLN A 235 24.00 8.70 14.07
C GLN A 235 24.61 8.88 15.46
N LYS A 236 23.79 8.94 16.52
CA LYS A 236 24.23 9.08 17.91
C LYS A 236 24.60 7.74 18.57
N LEU A 237 24.16 6.62 18.01
CA LEU A 237 24.49 5.29 18.52
C LEU A 237 25.98 4.94 18.31
N THR A 238 26.55 4.20 19.26
CA THR A 238 27.86 3.54 19.07
C THR A 238 27.77 2.38 18.08
N SER A 239 28.91 1.83 17.66
CA SER A 239 28.92 0.68 16.75
C SER A 239 28.23 -0.55 17.38
N GLU A 240 28.51 -0.83 18.65
CA GLU A 240 27.92 -1.94 19.40
C GLU A 240 26.41 -1.77 19.56
N GLU A 241 25.96 -0.55 19.89
CA GLU A 241 24.54 -0.24 20.01
C GLU A 241 23.79 -0.42 18.69
N ARG A 242 24.43 -0.06 17.56
CA ARG A 242 23.85 -0.25 16.23
C ARG A 242 23.68 -1.72 15.89
N GLU A 243 24.69 -2.54 16.14
CA GLU A 243 24.65 -3.98 15.87
C GLU A 243 23.49 -4.66 16.61
N VAL A 244 23.26 -4.29 17.88
CA VAL A 244 22.19 -4.89 18.68
C VAL A 244 20.81 -4.34 18.30
N SER A 245 20.68 -3.03 18.08
CA SER A 245 19.36 -2.41 17.86
C SER A 245 18.83 -2.55 16.43
N LEU A 246 19.69 -2.62 15.40
CA LEU A 246 19.27 -2.46 14.01
C LEU A 246 18.31 -3.57 13.55
N LEU A 247 18.67 -4.83 13.77
CA LEU A 247 17.86 -6.00 13.40
C LEU A 247 16.54 -6.03 14.16
N GLU A 248 16.60 -5.95 15.48
CA GLU A 248 15.43 -5.98 16.38
C GLU A 248 14.43 -4.87 16.01
N THR A 249 14.92 -3.68 15.69
CA THR A 249 14.07 -2.54 15.32
C THR A 249 13.34 -2.77 14.00
N ALA A 250 14.05 -3.30 12.99
CA ALA A 250 13.45 -3.56 11.68
C ALA A 250 12.36 -4.63 11.76
N GLU A 251 12.60 -5.73 12.48
CA GLU A 251 11.59 -6.77 12.73
C GLU A 251 10.39 -6.21 13.49
N SER A 252 10.65 -5.39 14.51
CA SER A 252 9.59 -4.74 15.28
C SER A 252 8.73 -3.81 14.44
N ILE A 253 9.32 -3.07 13.48
CA ILE A 253 8.60 -2.24 12.52
C ILE A 253 7.68 -3.09 11.63
N VAL A 254 8.21 -4.18 11.08
CA VAL A 254 7.47 -5.09 10.21
C VAL A 254 6.27 -5.67 10.96
N ASN A 255 6.47 -6.09 12.21
CA ASN A 255 5.42 -6.62 13.07
C ASN A 255 4.39 -5.54 13.44
N LYS A 256 4.83 -4.34 13.83
CA LYS A 256 3.94 -3.21 14.17
C LYS A 256 3.08 -2.81 12.98
N ARG A 257 3.65 -2.77 11.77
CA ARG A 257 2.93 -2.45 10.53
C ARG A 257 1.80 -3.45 10.25
N CYS A 258 1.98 -4.73 10.56
CA CYS A 258 0.96 -5.76 10.40
C CYS A 258 -0.15 -5.70 11.46
N SER A 259 0.15 -5.17 12.65
CA SER A 259 -0.82 -5.09 13.73
C SER A 259 -1.88 -4.02 13.44
N SER A 260 -3.14 -4.44 13.28
CA SER A 260 -4.27 -3.54 13.08
C SER A 260 -4.65 -2.78 14.36
N VAL A 261 -4.19 -3.24 15.53
CA VAL A 261 -4.67 -2.83 16.86
C VAL A 261 -3.84 -1.69 17.48
N LEU A 262 -2.63 -1.42 16.97
CA LEU A 262 -1.64 -0.56 17.64
C LEU A 262 -1.40 0.78 16.94
N ASN A 263 -2.45 1.48 16.52
CA ASN A 263 -2.26 2.90 16.20
C ASN A 263 -2.17 3.67 17.52
N VAL A 264 -0.94 3.93 17.97
CA VAL A 264 -0.72 4.86 19.07
C VAL A 264 -1.13 6.24 18.59
N LEU A 265 -1.73 7.04 19.47
CA LEU A 265 -2.32 8.35 19.17
C LEU A 265 -1.39 9.30 18.39
N TYR A 266 -0.07 9.09 18.50
CA TYR A 266 0.96 9.98 17.96
C TYR A 266 1.89 9.33 16.93
N ASP A 267 1.59 8.11 16.49
CA ASP A 267 2.32 7.47 15.40
C ASP A 267 2.15 8.26 14.10
N PHE A 268 3.22 8.33 13.30
CA PHE A 268 3.15 8.86 11.95
C PHE A 268 2.18 8.04 11.10
N PRO A 269 1.71 8.59 9.97
CA PRO A 269 0.93 7.84 8.99
C PRO A 269 1.58 6.48 8.71
N LYS A 270 0.77 5.41 8.68
CA LYS A 270 1.25 4.03 8.58
C LYS A 270 2.17 3.79 7.38
N GLU A 271 2.02 4.58 6.33
CA GLU A 271 2.83 4.53 5.11
C GLU A 271 4.30 4.92 5.37
N ASN A 272 4.57 5.71 6.40
CA ASN A 272 5.92 6.16 6.74
C ASN A 272 6.81 5.05 7.31
N PHE A 273 6.22 3.96 7.81
CA PHE A 273 6.97 2.79 8.29
C PHE A 273 7.85 2.18 7.20
N CYS A 274 7.42 2.21 5.94
CA CYS A 274 8.24 1.74 4.83
C CYS A 274 9.47 2.61 4.62
N SER A 275 9.33 3.93 4.76
CA SER A 275 10.44 4.89 4.66
C SER A 275 11.50 4.63 5.74
N VAL A 276 11.06 4.29 6.96
CA VAL A 276 11.95 3.88 8.06
C VAL A 276 12.61 2.54 7.73
N LEU A 277 11.82 1.52 7.34
CA LEU A 277 12.34 0.20 7.02
C LEU A 277 13.38 0.23 5.90
N CYS A 278 13.13 1.00 4.82
CA CYS A 278 14.10 1.18 3.73
C CYS A 278 15.41 1.78 4.24
N TYR A 279 15.34 2.76 5.16
CA TYR A 279 16.53 3.33 5.78
C TYR A 279 17.28 2.26 6.59
N LEU A 280 16.61 1.49 7.45
CA LEU A 280 17.25 0.45 8.25
C LEU A 280 17.89 -0.63 7.38
N LEU A 281 17.16 -1.15 6.38
CA LEU A 281 17.69 -2.13 5.42
C LEU A 281 18.93 -1.60 4.69
N SER A 282 18.99 -0.29 4.38
CA SER A 282 20.18 0.32 3.76
C SER A 282 21.42 0.38 4.67
N LYS A 283 21.23 0.20 5.98
CA LYS A 283 22.31 0.14 6.98
C LYS A 283 22.74 -1.28 7.33
N MET A 284 21.96 -2.27 6.93
CA MET A 284 22.18 -3.69 7.23
C MET A 284 23.08 -4.38 6.20
N SER A 285 23.78 -5.43 6.63
CA SER A 285 24.40 -6.40 5.73
C SER A 285 23.35 -7.22 4.96
N GLU A 286 23.75 -7.92 3.90
CA GLU A 286 22.82 -8.78 3.15
C GLU A 286 22.25 -9.91 4.03
N GLU A 287 23.06 -10.45 4.94
CA GLU A 287 22.67 -11.49 5.88
C GLU A 287 21.60 -10.99 6.86
N GLU A 288 21.77 -9.80 7.42
CA GLU A 288 20.79 -9.15 8.31
C GLU A 288 19.48 -8.84 7.57
N GLN A 289 19.56 -8.34 6.33
CA GLN A 289 18.36 -8.10 5.51
C GLN A 289 17.59 -9.41 5.27
N ILE A 290 18.30 -10.50 4.94
CA ILE A 290 17.70 -11.83 4.76
C ILE A 290 17.05 -12.32 6.07
N GLN A 291 17.61 -12.01 7.24
CA GLN A 291 17.00 -12.36 8.52
C GLN A 291 15.66 -11.64 8.73
N VAL A 292 15.60 -10.32 8.49
CA VAL A 292 14.34 -9.54 8.53
C VAL A 292 13.29 -10.13 7.57
N PHE A 293 13.73 -10.49 6.37
CA PHE A 293 12.87 -11.08 5.34
C PHE A 293 12.31 -12.44 5.72
N LYS A 294 13.11 -13.27 6.40
CA LYS A 294 12.69 -14.59 6.88
C LYS A 294 11.77 -14.51 8.09
N SER A 295 11.98 -13.55 8.99
CA SER A 295 11.21 -13.48 10.23
C SER A 295 9.74 -13.12 9.98
N ASN A 296 9.47 -12.21 9.05
CA ASN A 296 8.10 -11.88 8.64
C ASN A 296 8.02 -11.43 7.16
N PRO A 297 8.00 -12.37 6.20
CA PRO A 297 7.99 -12.05 4.77
C PRO A 297 6.71 -11.32 4.34
N TYR A 298 5.56 -11.74 4.86
CA TYR A 298 4.28 -11.05 4.66
C TYR A 298 4.36 -9.58 5.04
N GLY A 299 4.78 -9.32 6.28
CA GLY A 299 4.80 -7.98 6.82
C GLY A 299 5.81 -7.08 6.14
N THR A 300 6.96 -7.65 5.77
CA THR A 300 7.98 -6.95 4.99
C THR A 300 7.35 -6.49 3.69
N LEU A 301 6.75 -7.38 2.91
CA LEU A 301 6.15 -7.02 1.63
C LEU A 301 4.99 -6.02 1.81
N TYR A 302 4.19 -6.19 2.86
CA TYR A 302 3.09 -5.28 3.21
C TYR A 302 3.54 -3.84 3.49
N CYS A 303 4.79 -3.62 3.94
CA CYS A 303 5.33 -2.28 4.11
C CYS A 303 5.44 -1.54 2.76
N PHE A 304 5.78 -2.23 1.67
CA PHE A 304 6.07 -1.61 0.37
C PHE A 304 4.83 -1.37 -0.51
N ILE A 305 3.63 -1.73 -0.03
CA ILE A 305 2.39 -1.59 -0.82
C ILE A 305 1.96 -0.13 -0.98
N ASP A 306 2.37 0.73 -0.04
CA ASP A 306 1.95 2.13 -0.03
C ASP A 306 2.80 3.02 -0.92
N TRP A 307 2.19 4.11 -1.39
CA TRP A 307 2.90 5.13 -2.14
C TRP A 307 4.00 5.76 -1.27
N PRO A 308 5.20 6.03 -1.81
CA PRO A 308 5.65 5.87 -3.21
C PRO A 308 6.46 4.60 -3.52
N TRP A 309 6.31 3.53 -2.73
CA TRP A 309 7.28 2.42 -2.66
C TRP A 309 7.03 1.24 -3.62
N GLN A 310 6.09 1.37 -4.55
CA GLN A 310 5.62 0.24 -5.36
C GLN A 310 6.68 -0.32 -6.32
N ASP A 311 7.57 0.51 -6.86
CA ASP A 311 8.67 0.05 -7.70
C ASP A 311 9.62 -0.86 -6.89
N LEU A 312 9.79 -0.58 -5.60
CA LEU A 312 10.56 -1.44 -4.69
C LEU A 312 9.77 -2.68 -4.27
N LEU A 313 8.44 -2.63 -4.16
CA LEU A 313 7.60 -3.79 -3.83
C LEU A 313 7.93 -4.97 -4.74
N ILE A 314 7.95 -4.74 -6.05
CA ILE A 314 8.19 -5.79 -7.04
C ILE A 314 9.59 -6.39 -6.89
N LYS A 315 10.60 -5.53 -6.70
CA LYS A 315 11.98 -5.96 -6.45
C LYS A 315 12.11 -6.79 -5.18
N VAL A 316 11.47 -6.34 -4.10
CA VAL A 316 11.48 -7.02 -2.80
C VAL A 316 10.69 -8.33 -2.85
N ALA A 317 9.56 -8.38 -3.57
CA ALA A 317 8.78 -9.60 -3.78
C ALA A 317 9.64 -10.72 -4.40
N GLY A 318 10.47 -10.37 -5.39
CA GLY A 318 11.43 -11.30 -6.00
C GLY A 318 12.39 -11.97 -5.00
N LEU A 319 12.76 -11.27 -3.92
CA LEU A 319 13.61 -11.79 -2.85
C LEU A 319 12.83 -12.61 -1.82
N LEU A 320 11.52 -12.34 -1.68
CA LEU A 320 10.67 -12.92 -0.63
C LEU A 320 9.92 -14.18 -1.08
N TRP A 321 9.85 -14.50 -2.37
CA TRP A 321 9.05 -15.63 -2.86
C TRP A 321 9.40 -16.97 -2.21
N THR A 322 10.65 -17.19 -1.84
CA THR A 322 11.11 -18.43 -1.18
C THR A 322 10.74 -18.51 0.30
N PHE A 323 10.40 -17.38 0.92
CA PHE A 323 10.02 -17.29 2.34
C PHE A 323 8.51 -17.12 2.51
N LEU A 324 7.81 -16.59 1.50
CA LEU A 324 6.39 -16.29 1.56
C LEU A 324 5.55 -17.58 1.54
N ARG A 325 4.66 -17.75 2.52
CA ARG A 325 3.70 -18.85 2.50
C ARG A 325 2.50 -18.49 1.64
N ASP A 326 1.83 -19.51 1.13
CA ASP A 326 0.60 -19.39 0.35
C ASP A 326 -0.49 -18.51 1.03
N ASN A 327 -0.69 -18.67 2.35
CA ASN A 327 -1.60 -17.83 3.13
C ASN A 327 -1.16 -16.36 3.20
N ASP A 328 0.14 -16.12 3.30
CA ASP A 328 0.71 -14.77 3.38
C ASP A 328 0.49 -14.03 2.05
N TYR A 329 0.68 -14.74 0.94
CA TYR A 329 0.39 -14.22 -0.40
C TYR A 329 -1.10 -13.92 -0.63
N ASP A 330 -2.00 -14.80 -0.21
CA ASP A 330 -3.46 -14.58 -0.29
C ASP A 330 -3.89 -13.31 0.46
N LEU A 331 -3.31 -13.04 1.64
CA LEU A 331 -3.56 -11.81 2.39
C LEU A 331 -3.10 -10.56 1.63
N ILE A 332 -1.93 -10.60 0.98
CA ILE A 332 -1.42 -9.47 0.17
C ILE A 332 -2.34 -9.18 -1.01
N ILE A 333 -2.72 -10.21 -1.76
CA ILE A 333 -3.65 -10.03 -2.90
C ILE A 333 -5.01 -9.56 -2.42
N TRP A 334 -5.49 -10.04 -1.28
CA TRP A 334 -6.71 -9.53 -0.67
C TRP A 334 -6.62 -8.04 -0.35
N ILE A 335 -5.53 -7.56 0.23
CA ILE A 335 -5.29 -6.14 0.49
C ILE A 335 -5.35 -5.33 -0.83
N LEU A 336 -4.60 -5.78 -1.84
CA LEU A 336 -4.51 -5.09 -3.13
C LEU A 336 -5.87 -5.07 -3.86
N ALA A 337 -6.60 -6.18 -3.85
CA ALA A 337 -7.89 -6.32 -4.51
C ALA A 337 -9.00 -5.51 -3.84
N ARG A 338 -8.94 -5.36 -2.52
CA ARG A 338 -9.98 -4.66 -1.75
C ARG A 338 -9.88 -3.14 -1.91
N ASN A 339 -8.73 -2.60 -2.34
CA ASN A 339 -8.52 -1.20 -2.74
C ASN A 339 -9.16 -0.21 -1.73
N ARG A 340 -8.92 -0.42 -0.44
CA ARG A 340 -9.62 0.32 0.64
C ARG A 340 -8.93 1.59 1.10
N THR A 341 -7.71 1.84 0.66
CA THR A 341 -6.90 2.89 1.24
C THR A 341 -6.99 4.18 0.43
N MET A 342 -7.00 5.30 1.16
CA MET A 342 -6.84 6.65 0.64
C MET A 342 -5.51 6.88 -0.07
N THR A 343 -4.60 5.90 -0.17
CA THR A 343 -3.29 6.12 -0.81
C THR A 343 -3.42 6.60 -2.25
N GLY A 344 -4.60 6.47 -2.86
CA GLY A 344 -4.85 6.95 -4.21
C GLY A 344 -4.09 6.16 -5.26
N TYR A 345 -3.32 5.15 -4.89
CA TYR A 345 -2.49 4.43 -5.84
C TYR A 345 -3.32 3.52 -6.76
N ASN A 346 -2.75 3.17 -7.91
CA ASN A 346 -3.31 2.20 -8.84
C ASN A 346 -3.01 0.77 -8.36
N TYR A 347 -3.62 0.36 -7.23
CA TYR A 347 -3.56 -1.02 -6.73
C TYR A 347 -3.97 -2.08 -7.74
N PRO A 348 -4.96 -1.84 -8.63
CA PRO A 348 -5.26 -2.74 -9.74
C PRO A 348 -4.01 -3.09 -10.57
N LYS A 349 -3.24 -2.09 -11.01
CA LYS A 349 -1.99 -2.30 -11.77
C LYS A 349 -0.95 -3.07 -10.95
N LEU A 350 -0.75 -2.68 -9.69
CA LEU A 350 0.20 -3.35 -8.79
C LEU A 350 -0.14 -4.84 -8.57
N LEU A 351 -1.43 -5.13 -8.41
CA LEU A 351 -1.92 -6.50 -8.26
C LEU A 351 -1.58 -7.32 -9.51
N ALA A 352 -1.82 -6.77 -10.70
CA ALA A 352 -1.50 -7.45 -11.95
C ALA A 352 -0.01 -7.75 -12.07
N GLU A 353 0.85 -6.78 -11.79
CA GLU A 353 2.31 -6.95 -11.83
C GLU A 353 2.80 -7.98 -10.81
N LEU A 354 2.35 -7.89 -9.56
CA LEU A 354 2.71 -8.84 -8.52
C LEU A 354 2.22 -10.25 -8.85
N PHE A 355 1.01 -10.38 -9.37
CA PHE A 355 0.42 -11.67 -9.74
C PHE A 355 1.20 -12.35 -10.86
N LEU A 356 1.61 -11.61 -11.90
CA LEU A 356 2.38 -12.17 -13.01
C LEU A 356 3.77 -12.66 -12.59
N GLN A 357 4.38 -12.03 -11.59
CA GLN A 357 5.68 -12.43 -11.07
C GLN A 357 5.61 -13.53 -10.01
N ALA A 358 4.41 -13.80 -9.49
CA ALA A 358 4.24 -14.82 -8.46
C ALA A 358 4.51 -16.24 -9.01
N PRO A 359 5.17 -17.11 -8.22
CA PRO A 359 5.32 -18.52 -8.55
C PRO A 359 3.98 -19.17 -8.88
N SER A 360 3.98 -20.18 -9.76
CA SER A 360 2.76 -20.87 -10.20
C SER A 360 1.94 -21.44 -9.03
N HIS A 361 2.61 -22.04 -8.04
CA HIS A 361 1.93 -22.58 -6.86
C HIS A 361 1.18 -21.49 -6.08
N CYS A 362 1.76 -20.31 -5.92
CA CYS A 362 1.12 -19.15 -5.29
C CYS A 362 -0.12 -18.69 -6.08
N ARG A 363 0.00 -18.57 -7.43
CA ARG A 363 -1.13 -18.19 -8.30
C ARG A 363 -2.28 -19.18 -8.21
N ASN A 364 -1.98 -20.48 -8.27
CA ASN A 364 -2.97 -21.55 -8.19
C ASN A 364 -3.61 -21.64 -6.79
N TYR A 365 -2.85 -21.37 -5.73
CA TYR A 365 -3.36 -21.35 -4.36
C TYR A 365 -4.41 -20.26 -4.14
N ILE A 366 -4.09 -19.04 -4.55
CA ILE A 366 -4.96 -17.86 -4.41
C ILE A 366 -6.28 -18.03 -5.13
N ILE A 367 -6.17 -18.70 -6.27
CA ILE A 367 -7.28 -19.26 -6.98
C ILE A 367 -7.97 -20.21 -5.99
N GLY A 368 -7.53 -21.42 -5.65
CA GLY A 368 -8.27 -22.33 -4.75
C GLY A 368 -9.00 -21.76 -3.48
N ARG A 369 -8.54 -20.64 -2.89
CA ARG A 369 -9.10 -19.96 -1.70
C ARG A 369 -9.98 -18.71 -1.93
N TYR A 370 -10.49 -18.46 -3.15
CA TYR A 370 -11.24 -17.27 -3.65
C TYR A 370 -12.31 -16.55 -2.80
N GLN A 371 -12.63 -16.94 -1.57
CA GLN A 371 -13.80 -16.47 -0.82
C GLN A 371 -13.82 -14.96 -0.56
N PHE A 372 -12.67 -14.28 -0.54
CA PHE A 372 -12.60 -12.92 0.03
C PHE A 372 -12.10 -11.82 -0.90
N TRP A 373 -11.23 -12.09 -1.86
CA TRP A 373 -10.55 -11.03 -2.64
C TRP A 373 -11.15 -10.83 -4.04
N PHE A 374 -11.44 -11.90 -4.78
CA PHE A 374 -11.93 -11.84 -6.15
C PHE A 374 -13.27 -11.09 -6.32
N PRO A 375 -14.25 -11.22 -5.39
CA PRO A 375 -15.44 -10.38 -5.44
C PRO A 375 -15.13 -8.88 -5.43
N GLY A 376 -14.07 -8.44 -4.74
CA GLY A 376 -13.63 -7.04 -4.72
C GLY A 376 -13.25 -6.51 -6.11
N LEU A 377 -12.55 -7.31 -6.91
CA LEU A 377 -12.21 -6.98 -8.30
C LEU A 377 -13.45 -6.86 -9.19
N ILE A 378 -14.44 -7.71 -8.95
CA ILE A 378 -15.70 -7.68 -9.69
C ILE A 378 -16.55 -6.47 -9.31
N TYR A 379 -16.62 -6.08 -8.03
CA TYR A 379 -17.34 -4.88 -7.63
C TYR A 379 -16.68 -3.60 -8.13
N THR A 380 -15.36 -3.61 -8.32
CA THR A 380 -14.63 -2.50 -8.92
C THR A 380 -14.66 -2.51 -10.45
N ASN A 381 -15.31 -3.51 -11.06
CA ASN A 381 -15.45 -3.64 -12.52
C ASN A 381 -14.10 -3.65 -13.27
N ASN A 382 -13.03 -4.14 -12.63
CA ASN A 382 -11.69 -4.22 -13.20
C ASN A 382 -11.55 -5.42 -14.14
N THR A 383 -12.23 -5.34 -15.29
CA THR A 383 -12.33 -6.43 -16.28
C THR A 383 -10.98 -6.91 -16.79
N GLU A 384 -10.03 -6.00 -17.05
CA GLU A 384 -8.70 -6.38 -17.55
C GLU A 384 -7.88 -7.20 -16.56
N ILE A 385 -8.01 -6.91 -15.26
CA ILE A 385 -7.33 -7.69 -14.22
C ILE A 385 -8.00 -9.04 -14.03
N ILE A 386 -9.33 -9.08 -14.09
CA ILE A 386 -10.07 -10.34 -14.05
C ILE A 386 -9.60 -11.26 -15.19
N LYS A 387 -9.52 -10.74 -16.42
CA LYS A 387 -8.98 -11.48 -17.57
C LYS A 387 -7.54 -11.93 -17.32
N LEU A 388 -6.67 -11.01 -16.90
CA LEU A 388 -5.25 -11.30 -16.66
C LEU A 388 -5.09 -12.43 -15.65
N ILE A 389 -5.80 -12.39 -14.54
CA ILE A 389 -5.73 -13.43 -13.50
C ILE A 389 -6.21 -14.76 -14.08
N LEU A 390 -7.40 -14.80 -14.67
CA LEU A 390 -7.97 -16.05 -15.17
C LEU A 390 -7.12 -16.65 -16.30
N ARG A 391 -6.54 -15.83 -17.18
CA ARG A 391 -5.69 -16.33 -18.28
C ARG A 391 -4.35 -16.89 -17.82
N ASN A 392 -3.87 -16.51 -16.64
CA ASN A 392 -2.56 -16.89 -16.12
C ASN A 392 -2.64 -17.95 -15.00
N VAL A 393 -3.69 -18.77 -15.03
CA VAL A 393 -4.01 -19.82 -14.07
C VAL A 393 -4.32 -21.10 -14.82
N ASP A 394 -3.94 -22.24 -14.27
CA ASP A 394 -4.14 -23.55 -14.88
C ASP A 394 -5.64 -23.84 -15.11
N ASP A 395 -5.95 -24.50 -16.23
CA ASP A 395 -7.33 -24.84 -16.64
C ASP A 395 -8.12 -25.54 -15.55
N LYS A 396 -7.49 -26.50 -14.88
CA LYS A 396 -8.11 -27.27 -13.79
C LYS A 396 -8.51 -26.39 -12.62
N ASP A 397 -7.67 -25.44 -12.25
CA ASP A 397 -7.91 -24.56 -11.12
C ASP A 397 -8.92 -23.45 -11.48
N ARG A 398 -8.94 -23.00 -12.75
CA ARG A 398 -10.02 -22.17 -13.28
C ARG A 398 -11.37 -22.87 -13.25
N GLU A 399 -11.46 -24.10 -13.73
CA GLU A 399 -12.71 -24.87 -13.67
C GLU A 399 -13.13 -25.09 -12.22
N GLY A 400 -12.18 -25.50 -11.37
CA GLY A 400 -12.39 -25.66 -9.94
C GLY A 400 -12.98 -24.42 -9.28
N PHE A 401 -12.55 -23.23 -9.70
CA PHE A 401 -13.08 -21.96 -9.22
C PHE A 401 -14.59 -21.84 -9.45
N VAL A 402 -15.02 -21.95 -10.71
CA VAL A 402 -16.42 -21.71 -11.08
C VAL A 402 -17.31 -22.79 -10.47
N LEU A 403 -16.77 -24.00 -10.29
CA LEU A 403 -17.46 -25.15 -9.74
C LEU A 403 -17.48 -25.23 -8.21
N CYS A 404 -16.88 -24.28 -7.50
CA CYS A 404 -16.94 -24.26 -6.04
C CYS A 404 -18.13 -23.42 -5.51
N LYS A 405 -18.43 -23.55 -4.21
CA LYS A 405 -19.50 -22.76 -3.54
C LYS A 405 -19.34 -21.26 -3.74
N THR A 406 -18.10 -20.77 -3.76
CA THR A 406 -17.77 -19.35 -3.98
C THR A 406 -18.09 -18.93 -5.41
N GLY A 407 -17.71 -19.74 -6.41
CA GLY A 407 -18.05 -19.50 -7.82
C GLY A 407 -19.57 -19.42 -8.02
N TYR A 408 -20.33 -20.33 -7.42
CA TYR A 408 -21.79 -20.28 -7.46
C TYR A 408 -22.36 -19.01 -6.80
N HIS A 409 -21.84 -18.65 -5.62
CA HIS A 409 -22.26 -17.44 -4.93
C HIS A 409 -22.00 -16.18 -5.76
N LEU A 410 -20.84 -16.12 -6.40
CA LEU A 410 -20.45 -15.02 -7.26
C LEU A 410 -21.36 -14.91 -8.48
N CYS A 411 -21.57 -16.00 -9.22
CA CYS A 411 -22.49 -16.04 -10.35
C CYS A 411 -23.90 -15.60 -9.93
N TRP A 412 -24.41 -16.14 -8.82
CA TRP A 412 -25.70 -15.76 -8.26
C TRP A 412 -25.76 -14.25 -8.00
N LYS A 413 -24.77 -13.69 -7.32
CA LYS A 413 -24.75 -12.27 -6.98
C LYS A 413 -24.68 -11.37 -8.22
N LEU A 414 -23.90 -11.75 -9.24
CA LEU A 414 -23.85 -11.00 -10.51
C LEU A 414 -25.20 -11.02 -11.25
N ILE A 415 -25.92 -12.15 -11.21
CA ILE A 415 -27.27 -12.28 -11.80
C ILE A 415 -28.29 -11.41 -11.04
N GLU A 416 -28.22 -11.42 -9.71
CA GLU A 416 -29.08 -10.61 -8.85
C GLU A 416 -28.89 -9.11 -9.08
N GLU A 417 -27.62 -8.67 -9.20
CA GLU A 417 -27.23 -7.28 -9.50
C GLU A 417 -27.33 -6.91 -11.00
N GLU A 418 -27.79 -7.83 -11.84
CA GLU A 418 -27.94 -7.64 -13.30
C GLU A 418 -26.64 -7.26 -14.04
N LYS A 419 -25.49 -7.65 -13.48
CA LYS A 419 -24.15 -7.44 -14.03
C LYS A 419 -23.80 -8.52 -15.07
N TRP A 420 -24.64 -8.62 -16.10
CA TRP A 420 -24.54 -9.68 -17.11
C TRP A 420 -23.25 -9.65 -17.93
N SER A 421 -22.70 -8.48 -18.22
CA SER A 421 -21.43 -8.35 -18.95
C SER A 421 -20.25 -8.92 -18.17
N LEU A 422 -20.19 -8.67 -16.86
CA LEU A 422 -19.17 -9.24 -15.98
C LEU A 422 -19.34 -10.75 -15.82
N LEU A 423 -20.58 -11.23 -15.76
CA LEU A 423 -20.86 -12.66 -15.70
C LEU A 423 -20.46 -13.37 -17.00
N GLU A 424 -20.78 -12.79 -18.16
CA GLU A 424 -20.35 -13.32 -19.46
C GLU A 424 -18.83 -13.37 -19.54
N LEU A 425 -18.14 -12.28 -19.17
CA LEU A 425 -16.69 -12.22 -19.11
C LEU A 425 -16.13 -13.33 -18.20
N PHE A 426 -16.63 -13.41 -16.97
CA PHE A 426 -16.17 -14.38 -15.98
C PHE A 426 -16.30 -15.81 -16.49
N VAL A 427 -17.47 -16.18 -17.01
CA VAL A 427 -17.71 -17.53 -17.55
C VAL A 427 -16.86 -17.80 -18.79
N SER A 428 -16.69 -16.82 -19.68
CA SER A 428 -15.89 -16.99 -20.90
C SER A 428 -14.39 -17.18 -20.61
N GLU A 429 -13.85 -16.43 -19.65
CA GLU A 429 -12.42 -16.49 -19.31
C GLU A 429 -12.06 -17.76 -18.52
N CYS A 430 -13.04 -18.44 -17.93
CA CYS A 430 -12.84 -19.71 -17.25
C CYS A 430 -12.74 -20.93 -18.18
N ARG A 431 -13.07 -20.79 -19.48
CA ARG A 431 -12.92 -21.84 -20.51
C ARG A 431 -13.39 -23.23 -20.06
N LEU A 432 -14.64 -23.32 -19.60
CA LEU A 432 -15.18 -24.54 -19.00
C LEU A 432 -15.31 -25.68 -20.03
N SER A 433 -14.81 -26.86 -19.69
CA SER A 433 -15.09 -28.09 -20.42
C SER A 433 -16.58 -28.43 -20.46
N SER A 434 -16.97 -29.32 -21.38
CA SER A 434 -18.35 -29.80 -21.47
C SER A 434 -18.83 -30.46 -20.17
N LYS A 435 -17.93 -31.18 -19.49
CA LYS A 435 -18.21 -31.80 -18.19
C LYS A 435 -18.41 -30.74 -17.12
N ALA A 436 -17.48 -29.78 -17.02
CA ALA A 436 -17.59 -28.68 -16.06
C ALA A 436 -18.87 -27.85 -16.27
N THR A 437 -19.22 -27.54 -17.51
CA THR A 437 -20.46 -26.83 -17.87
C THR A 437 -21.70 -27.54 -17.32
N THR A 438 -21.78 -28.86 -17.46
CA THR A 438 -22.92 -29.65 -16.97
C THR A 438 -22.98 -29.64 -15.44
N ILE A 439 -21.83 -29.82 -14.79
CA ILE A 439 -21.71 -29.77 -13.33
C ILE A 439 -22.13 -28.39 -12.80
N LEU A 440 -21.67 -27.31 -13.44
CA LEU A 440 -22.00 -25.94 -13.07
C LEU A 440 -23.52 -25.73 -13.06
N LYS A 441 -24.22 -26.08 -14.14
CA LYS A 441 -25.68 -25.90 -14.24
C LYS A 441 -26.41 -26.65 -13.13
N ASN A 442 -26.08 -27.93 -12.93
CA ASN A 442 -26.75 -28.78 -11.93
C ASN A 442 -26.49 -28.30 -10.50
N ASN A 443 -25.23 -28.05 -10.15
CA ASN A 443 -24.85 -27.64 -8.82
C ASN A 443 -25.30 -26.21 -8.51
N PHE A 444 -25.30 -25.32 -9.49
CA PHE A 444 -25.83 -23.97 -9.35
C PHE A 444 -27.34 -24.01 -9.03
N MET A 445 -28.13 -24.84 -9.71
CA MET A 445 -29.55 -25.03 -9.38
C MET A 445 -29.74 -25.53 -7.94
N ARG A 446 -28.92 -26.50 -7.52
CA ARG A 446 -28.95 -27.00 -6.13
C ARG A 446 -28.49 -25.95 -5.12
N TYR A 447 -27.58 -25.06 -5.52
CA TYR A 447 -27.13 -23.95 -4.69
C TYR A 447 -28.26 -22.95 -4.48
N ILE A 448 -28.92 -22.47 -5.54
CA ILE A 448 -30.00 -21.48 -5.44
C ILE A 448 -31.25 -22.03 -4.74
N SER A 449 -31.53 -23.34 -4.86
CA SER A 449 -32.69 -23.97 -4.20
C SER A 449 -32.58 -23.98 -2.68
N ARG A 450 -31.38 -23.73 -2.13
CA ARG A 450 -31.17 -23.54 -0.68
C ARG A 450 -31.55 -22.15 -0.19
N TYR A 451 -31.54 -21.14 -1.08
CA TYR A 451 -31.78 -19.74 -0.72
C TYR A 451 -33.20 -19.27 -1.07
N TYR A 452 -33.85 -19.91 -2.04
CA TYR A 452 -35.17 -19.50 -2.53
C TYR A 452 -36.23 -20.59 -2.36
N ARG A 453 -37.45 -20.16 -2.02
CA ARG A 453 -38.65 -21.02 -2.07
C ARG A 453 -39.07 -21.24 -3.52
N GLU A 454 -39.86 -22.28 -3.78
CA GLU A 454 -40.29 -22.66 -5.14
C GLU A 454 -40.94 -21.51 -5.92
N ASN A 455 -41.78 -20.70 -5.27
CA ASN A 455 -42.43 -19.55 -5.90
C ASN A 455 -41.42 -18.45 -6.31
N GLN A 456 -40.36 -18.26 -5.53
CA GLN A 456 -39.30 -17.30 -5.87
C GLN A 456 -38.42 -17.81 -7.02
N LEU A 457 -38.19 -19.12 -7.09
CA LEU A 457 -37.49 -19.73 -8.22
C LEU A 457 -38.28 -19.53 -9.53
N LYS A 458 -39.61 -19.70 -9.50
CA LYS A 458 -40.49 -19.45 -10.66
C LYS A 458 -40.41 -18.00 -11.13
N LEU A 459 -40.43 -17.04 -10.21
CA LEU A 459 -40.31 -15.61 -10.55
C LEU A 459 -38.96 -15.26 -11.21
N ARG A 460 -37.89 -15.97 -10.84
CA ARG A 460 -36.53 -15.72 -11.33
C ARG A 460 -36.10 -16.62 -12.48
N LYS A 461 -36.99 -17.50 -12.97
CA LYS A 461 -36.70 -18.52 -14.00
C LYS A 461 -35.98 -17.94 -15.22
N ARG A 462 -36.44 -16.78 -15.71
CA ARG A 462 -35.84 -16.09 -16.86
C ARG A 462 -34.36 -15.72 -16.64
N LYS A 463 -33.98 -15.34 -15.41
CA LYS A 463 -32.58 -15.01 -15.07
C LYS A 463 -31.72 -16.27 -15.14
N TRP A 464 -32.20 -17.40 -14.63
CA TRP A 464 -31.47 -18.67 -14.68
C TRP A 464 -31.34 -19.23 -16.10
N GLU A 465 -32.41 -19.15 -16.90
CA GLU A 465 -32.39 -19.53 -18.32
C GLU A 465 -31.36 -18.69 -19.08
N ARG A 466 -31.32 -17.37 -18.85
CA ARG A 466 -30.31 -16.48 -19.45
C ARG A 466 -28.88 -16.86 -19.03
N PHE A 467 -28.66 -17.19 -17.76
CA PHE A 467 -27.34 -17.64 -17.29
C PHE A 467 -26.90 -18.95 -17.98
N PHE A 468 -27.80 -19.91 -18.15
CA PHE A 468 -27.47 -21.16 -18.83
C PHE A 468 -27.18 -20.98 -20.31
N GLN A 469 -27.92 -20.09 -20.99
CA GLN A 469 -27.63 -19.70 -22.36
C GLN A 469 -26.24 -19.05 -22.49
N LEU A 470 -25.83 -18.22 -21.52
CA LEU A 470 -24.49 -17.62 -21.50
C LEU A 470 -23.39 -18.69 -21.37
N ILE A 471 -23.57 -19.67 -20.49
CA ILE A 471 -22.62 -20.78 -20.35
C ILE A 471 -22.51 -21.57 -21.67
N ASP A 472 -23.65 -21.85 -22.33
CA ASP A 472 -23.65 -22.58 -23.60
C ASP A 472 -22.99 -21.78 -24.72
N LYS A 473 -23.17 -20.46 -24.75
CA LYS A 473 -22.53 -19.57 -25.74
C LYS A 473 -21.01 -19.49 -25.55
N ALA A 474 -20.53 -19.43 -24.30
CA ALA A 474 -19.10 -19.38 -24.00
C ALA A 474 -18.35 -20.60 -24.55
N LYS A 475 -18.99 -21.79 -24.52
CA LYS A 475 -18.47 -23.03 -25.09
C LYS A 475 -18.21 -22.95 -26.60
N VAL A 476 -19.10 -22.30 -27.36
CA VAL A 476 -19.01 -22.25 -28.84
C VAL A 476 -17.81 -21.43 -29.32
N LYS A 477 -17.38 -20.43 -28.54
CA LYS A 477 -16.23 -19.59 -28.92
C LYS A 477 -14.90 -20.33 -28.84
N ASP A 478 -14.71 -21.16 -27.82
CA ASP A 478 -13.45 -21.91 -27.59
C ASP A 478 -13.19 -22.96 -28.69
N GLY A 479 -14.26 -23.60 -29.20
CA GLY A 479 -14.17 -24.59 -30.27
C GLY A 479 -13.81 -24.02 -31.66
N ASN A 480 -13.94 -22.71 -31.87
CA ASN A 480 -13.60 -22.06 -33.14
C ASN A 480 -12.17 -21.50 -33.16
N GLU A 481 -11.60 -21.11 -32.02
CA GLU A 481 -10.22 -20.60 -31.94
C GLU A 481 -9.18 -21.73 -32.08
N GLY A 482 -9.45 -22.94 -31.57
CA GLY A 482 -8.54 -24.09 -31.72
C GLY A 482 -8.35 -24.58 -33.15
N ASN A 483 -9.36 -24.42 -34.01
CA ASN A 483 -9.29 -24.84 -35.42
C ASN A 483 -8.41 -23.91 -36.28
N VAL A 484 -8.11 -22.68 -35.80
CA VAL A 484 -7.26 -21.72 -36.52
C VAL A 484 -5.78 -21.93 -36.19
N GLU A 485 -5.43 -22.25 -34.93
CA GLU A 485 -4.04 -22.56 -34.54
C GLU A 485 -3.56 -23.93 -35.05
N GLU A 486 -4.45 -24.91 -35.22
CA GLU A 486 -4.10 -26.18 -35.88
C GLU A 486 -3.88 -26.02 -37.39
N ALA A 487 -4.62 -25.14 -38.06
CA ALA A 487 -4.43 -24.84 -39.47
C ALA A 487 -3.08 -24.14 -39.76
N GLU A 488 -2.60 -23.27 -38.85
CA GLU A 488 -1.28 -22.63 -38.99
C GLU A 488 -0.11 -23.59 -38.70
N LYS A 489 -0.31 -24.62 -37.85
CA LYS A 489 0.70 -25.67 -37.62
C LYS A 489 0.78 -26.68 -38.76
N GLU A 490 -0.31 -26.92 -39.50
CA GLU A 490 -0.27 -27.77 -40.71
C GLU A 490 0.39 -27.08 -41.92
N GLU A 491 0.25 -25.75 -42.08
CA GLU A 491 0.94 -25.03 -43.16
C GLU A 491 2.47 -24.95 -43.00
N GLY A 492 2.99 -25.04 -41.77
CA GLY A 492 4.43 -25.08 -41.49
C GLY A 492 5.14 -26.39 -41.88
N SER A 493 4.39 -27.48 -42.07
CA SER A 493 4.94 -28.83 -42.31
C SER A 493 5.21 -29.15 -43.79
N ILE A 494 4.69 -28.35 -44.74
CA ILE A 494 4.75 -28.65 -46.18
C ILE A 494 6.04 -28.13 -46.87
N ARG A 495 6.89 -27.34 -46.19
CA ARG A 495 8.16 -26.85 -46.76
C ARG A 495 9.39 -27.65 -46.31
N ASN A 496 9.49 -28.93 -46.70
CA ASN A 496 10.79 -29.63 -46.72
C ASN A 496 10.89 -30.60 -47.92
N ARG A 497 11.32 -30.07 -49.08
CA ARG A 497 11.79 -30.89 -50.22
C ARG A 497 13.32 -31.12 -50.09
N PRO A 498 13.84 -32.33 -50.35
CA PRO A 498 15.26 -32.61 -50.21
C PRO A 498 16.10 -32.04 -51.37
N LYS A 499 17.22 -31.37 -51.04
CA LYS A 499 18.22 -30.90 -52.00
C LYS A 499 18.98 -32.08 -52.62
N ARG A 500 19.08 -32.07 -53.96
CA ARG A 500 19.89 -32.98 -54.80
C ARG A 500 21.37 -32.96 -54.40
N LYS A 501 21.96 -34.15 -54.22
CA LYS A 501 23.41 -34.37 -54.09
C LYS A 501 24.11 -34.09 -55.42
N CYS A 502 25.07 -33.16 -55.43
CA CYS A 502 26.03 -32.99 -56.51
C CYS A 502 27.34 -33.70 -56.11
N LYS A 503 27.74 -34.72 -56.88
CA LYS A 503 29.00 -35.48 -56.72
C LYS A 503 30.17 -34.66 -57.27
N ARG A 504 31.23 -34.45 -56.49
CA ARG A 504 32.58 -34.15 -56.99
C ARG A 504 33.36 -35.46 -57.12
N LYS A 505 33.90 -35.72 -58.31
CA LYS A 505 34.94 -36.73 -58.58
C LYS A 505 36.31 -36.14 -58.22
N ASN A 506 37.18 -36.95 -57.63
CA ASN A 506 38.63 -36.84 -57.76
C ASN A 506 39.18 -38.25 -57.99
N TYR A 507 40.11 -38.32 -58.95
CA TYR A 507 40.83 -39.45 -59.54
C TYR A 507 40.02 -40.38 -60.46
#